data_AF-A0AAP6RGZ7-F1
#
_entry.id   AF-A0AAP6RGZ7-F1
#
_cell.length_a   1.000
_cell.length_b   1.000
_cell.length_c   1.000
_cell.angle_alpha   90.00
_cell.angle_beta   90.00
_cell.angle_gamma   90.00
#
_symmetry.space_group_name_H-M   'P 1'
#
loop_
_entity.id
_entity.type
_entity.pdbx_description
1 polymer ?
#
loop_
_entity_poly.entity_id
_entity_poly.type
_entity_poly.pdbx_seq_one_letter_code
_entity_poly.pdbx_strand_id
1 'polypeptide(L)'
;MKITTKQVGARMREARKKKKYTLRYLANKIGLSSGSTISNWELGLNLPNKRYLKKIAKACDTTVDWLLYGDFDRFVRQLLKENFQNKQLLKPPFFTQLMVRLSEEHLSYHDSLKIMIQAQKLQQSFYAFPLTVEAPSHSQESISIYEPTTAEEQSDQSYYHPFILSELHELFTHSQNPELDYSLIIAFLPLLKVDQLTEPQKEVLLAIFKRMNSFKDQTLLNEFFVELQYLL
;
A
#
# COMPACT_ATOMS: atom_id res chain seq x y z
N MET A 1 -0.43 -4.00 3.51
CA MET A 1 -1.74 -3.72 4.14
C MET A 1 -1.98 -4.70 5.28
N LYS A 2 -2.31 -4.22 6.49
CA LYS A 2 -2.60 -5.10 7.64
C LYS A 2 -4.02 -5.66 7.54
N ILE A 3 -4.15 -6.98 7.43
CA ILE A 3 -5.45 -7.67 7.48
C ILE A 3 -5.88 -7.78 8.94
N THR A 4 -7.02 -7.17 9.30
CA THR A 4 -7.58 -7.29 10.65
C THR A 4 -8.69 -8.34 10.72
N THR A 5 -8.73 -9.09 11.81
CA THR A 5 -9.75 -10.13 12.04
C THR A 5 -11.16 -9.55 12.00
N LYS A 6 -11.36 -8.36 12.57
CA LYS A 6 -12.64 -7.65 12.59
C LYS A 6 -13.13 -7.29 11.19
N GLN A 7 -12.27 -6.76 10.31
CA GLN A 7 -12.66 -6.40 8.95
C GLN A 7 -12.99 -7.63 8.11
N VAL A 8 -12.19 -8.71 8.22
CA VAL A 8 -12.47 -9.98 7.54
C VAL A 8 -13.79 -10.57 8.03
N GLY A 9 -14.01 -10.61 9.34
CA GLY A 9 -15.26 -11.07 9.94
C GLY A 9 -16.49 -10.31 9.47
N ALA A 10 -16.39 -8.98 9.40
CA ALA A 10 -17.46 -8.13 8.89
C ALA A 10 -17.82 -8.47 7.43
N ARG A 11 -16.82 -8.64 6.56
CA ARG A 11 -17.05 -9.03 5.15
C ARG A 11 -17.59 -10.44 5.00
N MET A 12 -17.15 -11.39 5.84
CA MET A 12 -17.74 -12.73 5.88
C MET A 12 -19.22 -12.68 6.23
N ARG A 13 -19.59 -11.87 7.23
CA ARG A 13 -20.99 -11.65 7.62
C ARG A 13 -21.79 -11.04 6.49
N GLU A 14 -21.23 -10.04 5.81
CA GLU A 14 -21.83 -9.38 4.66
C GLU A 14 -22.11 -10.40 3.54
N ALA A 15 -21.10 -11.16 3.12
CA ALA A 15 -21.24 -12.17 2.08
C ALA A 15 -22.28 -13.24 2.43
N ARG A 16 -22.28 -13.73 3.69
CA ARG A 16 -23.28 -14.68 4.19
C ARG A 16 -24.69 -14.11 4.12
N LYS A 17 -24.88 -12.87 4.60
CA LYS A 17 -26.20 -12.21 4.62
C LYS A 17 -26.70 -11.91 3.21
N LYS A 18 -25.82 -11.55 2.27
CA LYS A 18 -26.17 -11.35 0.85
C LYS A 18 -26.75 -12.63 0.22
N LYS A 19 -26.27 -13.80 0.63
CA LYS A 19 -26.82 -15.11 0.25
C LYS A 19 -28.01 -15.57 1.11
N LYS A 20 -28.45 -14.76 2.08
CA LYS A 20 -29.52 -15.08 3.03
C LYS A 20 -29.27 -16.36 3.83
N TYR A 21 -28.00 -16.72 4.04
CA TYR A 21 -27.65 -17.92 4.79
C TYR A 21 -27.70 -17.66 6.30
N THR A 22 -28.25 -18.61 7.05
CA THR A 22 -28.08 -18.65 8.51
C THR A 22 -26.65 -19.09 8.86
N LEU A 23 -26.20 -18.82 10.10
CA LEU A 23 -24.90 -19.30 10.59
C LEU A 23 -24.81 -20.83 10.49
N ARG A 24 -25.87 -21.54 10.88
CA ARG A 24 -25.98 -23.00 10.82
C ARG A 24 -25.90 -23.51 9.38
N TYR A 25 -26.61 -22.86 8.46
CA TYR A 25 -26.60 -23.25 7.05
C TYR A 25 -25.20 -23.10 6.44
N LEU A 26 -24.53 -21.95 6.65
CA LEU A 26 -23.18 -21.75 6.12
C LEU A 26 -22.18 -22.75 6.72
N ALA A 27 -22.26 -22.99 8.04
CA ALA A 27 -21.43 -23.98 8.72
C ALA A 27 -21.57 -25.36 8.06
N ASN A 28 -22.79 -25.86 7.92
CA ASN A 28 -23.07 -27.14 7.29
C ASN A 28 -22.54 -27.18 5.85
N LYS A 29 -22.77 -26.11 5.07
CA LYS A 29 -22.34 -26.00 3.67
C LYS A 29 -20.82 -26.09 3.49
N ILE A 30 -20.04 -25.67 4.48
CA ILE A 30 -18.57 -25.75 4.45
C ILE A 30 -18.00 -26.94 5.25
N GLY A 31 -18.87 -27.83 5.74
CA GLY A 31 -18.49 -29.05 6.46
C GLY A 31 -18.11 -28.82 7.92
N LEU A 32 -18.73 -27.83 8.58
CA LEU A 32 -18.65 -27.61 10.02
C LEU A 32 -19.92 -28.09 10.71
N SER A 33 -19.77 -28.60 11.93
CA SER A 33 -20.88 -29.09 12.76
C SER A 33 -21.61 -28.00 13.55
N SER A 34 -21.04 -26.80 13.67
CA SER A 34 -21.61 -25.71 14.48
C SER A 34 -21.51 -24.34 13.80
N GLY A 35 -22.58 -23.55 13.94
CA GLY A 35 -22.63 -22.14 13.55
C GLY A 35 -21.81 -21.22 14.46
N SER A 36 -21.41 -21.67 15.65
CA SER A 36 -20.60 -20.88 16.58
C SER A 36 -19.24 -20.52 16.00
N THR A 37 -18.62 -21.42 15.25
CA THR A 37 -17.34 -21.16 14.56
C THR A 37 -17.48 -20.02 13.54
N ILE A 38 -18.57 -20.01 12.76
CA ILE A 38 -18.86 -18.91 11.83
C ILE A 38 -19.06 -17.61 12.61
N SER A 39 -19.80 -17.66 13.72
CA SER A 39 -20.04 -16.49 14.57
C SER A 39 -18.73 -15.88 15.10
N ASN A 40 -17.80 -16.71 15.59
CA ASN A 40 -16.51 -16.26 16.09
C ASN A 40 -15.67 -15.56 15.01
N TRP A 41 -15.67 -16.12 13.79
CA TRP A 41 -15.03 -15.47 12.64
C TRP A 41 -15.70 -14.13 12.30
N GLU A 42 -17.03 -14.09 12.26
CA GLU A 42 -17.77 -12.86 11.95
C GLU A 42 -17.66 -11.76 13.02
N LEU A 43 -17.40 -12.14 14.28
CA LEU A 43 -17.11 -11.22 15.37
C LEU A 43 -15.63 -10.79 15.40
N GLY A 44 -14.78 -11.40 14.58
CA GLY A 44 -13.36 -11.10 14.52
C GLY A 44 -12.55 -11.64 15.70
N LEU A 45 -13.07 -12.65 16.41
CA LEU A 45 -12.36 -13.28 17.53
C LEU A 45 -11.15 -14.08 17.05
N ASN A 46 -11.26 -14.70 15.88
CA ASN A 46 -10.18 -15.41 15.20
C ASN A 46 -10.40 -15.39 13.68
N LEU A 47 -9.35 -15.71 12.91
CA LEU A 47 -9.44 -15.83 11.45
C LEU A 47 -9.67 -17.29 11.02
N PRO A 48 -10.49 -17.54 10.00
CA PRO A 48 -10.50 -18.83 9.32
C PRO A 48 -9.15 -19.08 8.63
N ASN A 49 -8.71 -20.33 8.64
CA ASN A 49 -7.52 -20.72 7.87
C ASN A 49 -7.78 -20.69 6.35
N LYS A 50 -6.71 -20.81 5.55
CA LYS A 50 -6.77 -20.79 4.08
C LYS A 50 -7.80 -21.77 3.48
N ARG A 51 -7.93 -22.96 4.08
CA ARG A 51 -8.92 -23.97 3.63
C ARG A 51 -10.35 -23.46 3.82
N TYR A 52 -10.69 -22.92 4.98
CA TYR A 52 -12.03 -22.41 5.24
C TYR A 52 -12.32 -21.11 4.49
N LEU A 53 -11.35 -20.21 4.33
CA LEU A 53 -11.50 -19.01 3.49
C LEU A 53 -11.93 -19.38 2.06
N LYS A 54 -11.28 -20.38 1.44
CA LYS A 54 -11.66 -20.88 0.10
C LYS A 54 -13.09 -21.45 0.09
N LYS A 55 -13.48 -22.22 1.10
CA LYS A 55 -14.82 -22.78 1.20
C LYS A 55 -15.89 -21.72 1.39
N ILE A 56 -15.63 -20.71 2.23
CA ILE A 56 -16.54 -19.59 2.46
C ILE A 56 -16.69 -18.76 1.18
N ALA A 57 -15.57 -18.43 0.53
CA ALA A 57 -15.55 -17.71 -0.73
C ALA A 57 -16.43 -18.42 -1.77
N LYS A 58 -16.21 -19.72 -1.97
CA LYS A 58 -17.04 -20.55 -2.85
C LYS A 58 -18.50 -20.63 -2.43
N ALA A 59 -18.79 -20.83 -1.15
CA ALA A 59 -20.17 -20.96 -0.67
C ALA A 59 -20.97 -19.66 -0.83
N CYS A 60 -20.30 -18.52 -0.69
CA CYS A 60 -20.89 -17.19 -0.77
C CYS A 60 -20.77 -16.51 -2.14
N ASP A 61 -20.26 -17.21 -3.16
CA ASP A 61 -19.95 -16.69 -4.50
C ASP A 61 -19.16 -15.36 -4.46
N THR A 62 -18.05 -15.39 -3.73
CA THR A 62 -17.07 -14.30 -3.62
C THR A 62 -15.65 -14.87 -3.76
N THR A 63 -14.62 -14.02 -3.69
CA THR A 63 -13.21 -14.42 -3.74
C THR A 63 -12.58 -14.40 -2.35
N VAL A 64 -11.47 -15.13 -2.19
CA VAL A 64 -10.68 -15.05 -0.95
C VAL A 64 -10.15 -13.62 -0.78
N ASP A 65 -9.70 -12.98 -1.85
CA ASP A 65 -9.17 -11.63 -1.79
C ASP A 65 -10.22 -10.62 -1.36
N TRP A 66 -11.46 -10.74 -1.85
CA TRP A 66 -12.54 -9.88 -1.38
C TRP A 66 -12.83 -10.08 0.11
N LEU A 67 -12.77 -11.32 0.63
CA LEU A 67 -12.91 -11.56 2.07
C LEU A 67 -11.75 -10.94 2.88
N LEU A 68 -10.54 -10.92 2.33
CA LEU A 68 -9.33 -10.43 3.00
C LEU A 68 -9.15 -8.91 2.90
N TYR A 69 -9.53 -8.30 1.78
CA TYR A 69 -9.22 -6.92 1.44
C TYR A 69 -10.46 -6.06 1.17
N GLY A 70 -11.60 -6.68 0.80
CA GLY A 70 -12.80 -6.00 0.34
C GLY A 70 -12.74 -5.70 -1.15
N ASP A 71 -13.54 -4.71 -1.59
CA ASP A 71 -13.51 -4.26 -2.97
C ASP A 71 -12.14 -3.65 -3.33
N PHE A 72 -11.74 -3.81 -4.59
CA PHE A 72 -10.45 -3.33 -5.06
C PHE A 72 -10.29 -1.80 -4.90
N ASP A 73 -11.35 -1.00 -5.15
CA ASP A 73 -11.36 0.43 -4.86
C ASP A 73 -11.00 0.73 -3.39
N ARG A 74 -11.64 0.02 -2.45
CA ARG A 74 -11.40 0.21 -1.01
C ARG A 74 -9.98 -0.18 -0.65
N PHE A 75 -9.46 -1.26 -1.24
CA PHE A 75 -8.08 -1.69 -1.08
C PHE A 75 -7.11 -0.58 -1.53
N VAL A 76 -7.28 -0.06 -2.74
CA VAL A 76 -6.42 1.01 -3.29
C VAL A 76 -6.51 2.27 -2.43
N ARG A 77 -7.71 2.69 -2.01
CA ARG A 77 -7.88 3.86 -1.12
C ARG A 77 -7.14 3.70 0.20
N GLN A 78 -7.24 2.52 0.82
CA GLN A 78 -6.58 2.25 2.08
C GLN A 78 -5.06 2.21 1.89
N LEU A 79 -4.58 1.58 0.82
CA LEU A 79 -3.18 1.54 0.46
C LEU A 79 -2.62 2.96 0.28
N LEU A 80 -3.32 3.83 -0.46
CA LEU A 80 -2.90 5.21 -0.63
C LEU A 80 -2.92 5.99 0.69
N LYS A 81 -3.95 5.82 1.52
CA LYS A 81 -4.07 6.50 2.81
C LYS A 81 -2.96 6.09 3.79
N GLU A 82 -2.52 4.84 3.75
CA GLU A 82 -1.45 4.32 4.62
C GLU A 82 -0.05 4.78 4.17
N ASN A 83 0.16 5.01 2.88
CA ASN A 83 1.50 5.22 2.30
C ASN A 83 1.73 6.62 1.74
N PHE A 84 0.68 7.44 1.58
CA PHE A 84 0.79 8.80 1.06
C PHE A 84 0.09 9.79 1.99
N GLN A 85 0.78 10.88 2.32
CA GLN A 85 0.21 11.96 3.13
C GLN A 85 -0.78 12.84 2.32
N ASN A 86 -0.64 12.85 0.99
CA ASN A 86 -1.43 13.70 0.11
C ASN A 86 -2.87 13.19 -0.04
N LYS A 87 -3.81 13.80 0.69
CA LYS A 87 -5.25 13.46 0.64
C LYS A 87 -5.89 13.73 -0.73
N GLN A 88 -5.28 14.52 -1.61
CA GLN A 88 -5.80 14.76 -2.97
C GLN A 88 -5.81 13.50 -3.83
N LEU A 89 -4.95 12.52 -3.52
CA LEU A 89 -4.89 11.23 -4.23
C LEU A 89 -6.18 10.41 -4.06
N LEU A 90 -7.00 10.71 -3.05
CA LEU A 90 -8.26 10.02 -2.81
C LEU A 90 -9.46 10.67 -3.50
N LYS A 91 -9.27 11.86 -4.11
CA LYS A 91 -10.32 12.65 -4.73
C LYS A 91 -10.45 12.33 -6.23
N PRO A 92 -11.67 12.26 -6.78
CA PRO A 92 -11.88 12.39 -8.23
C PRO A 92 -11.48 13.82 -8.62
N PRO A 93 -10.60 14.07 -9.61
CA PRO A 93 -10.34 13.25 -10.79
C PRO A 93 -9.18 12.26 -10.68
N PHE A 94 -8.22 12.50 -9.78
CA PHE A 94 -6.99 11.70 -9.69
C PHE A 94 -7.30 10.22 -9.45
N PHE A 95 -8.11 9.92 -8.44
CA PHE A 95 -8.39 8.54 -8.07
C PHE A 95 -9.08 7.77 -9.21
N THR A 96 -9.95 8.44 -9.97
CA THR A 96 -10.62 7.85 -11.13
C THR A 96 -9.61 7.48 -12.22
N GLN A 97 -8.69 8.39 -12.55
CA GLN A 97 -7.65 8.14 -13.56
C GLN A 97 -6.69 7.03 -13.12
N LEU A 98 -6.35 6.99 -11.82
CA LEU A 98 -5.55 5.92 -11.26
C LEU A 98 -6.26 4.57 -11.47
N MET A 99 -7.52 4.44 -11.07
CA MET A 99 -8.26 3.18 -11.21
C MET A 99 -8.36 2.70 -12.67
N VAL A 100 -8.46 3.62 -13.64
CA VAL A 100 -8.40 3.29 -15.07
C VAL A 100 -7.05 2.66 -15.41
N ARG A 101 -5.93 3.30 -15.07
CA ARG A 101 -4.57 2.76 -15.32
C ARG A 101 -4.35 1.40 -14.66
N LEU A 102 -4.79 1.24 -13.41
CA LEU A 102 -4.68 -0.03 -12.71
C LEU A 102 -5.45 -1.15 -13.43
N SER A 103 -6.59 -0.83 -14.04
CA SER A 103 -7.39 -1.80 -14.81
C SER A 103 -6.73 -2.17 -16.14
N GLU A 104 -6.13 -1.19 -16.84
CA GLU A 104 -5.42 -1.41 -18.11
C GLU A 104 -4.20 -2.33 -17.90
N GLU A 105 -3.48 -2.13 -16.80
CA GLU A 105 -2.33 -2.96 -16.40
C GLU A 105 -2.73 -4.26 -15.67
N HIS A 106 -4.03 -4.55 -15.54
CA HIS A 106 -4.57 -5.75 -14.88
C HIS A 106 -4.04 -5.96 -13.45
N LEU A 107 -3.80 -4.86 -12.71
CA LEU A 107 -3.23 -4.92 -11.37
C LEU A 107 -4.27 -5.41 -10.35
N SER A 108 -3.77 -6.18 -9.38
CA SER A 108 -4.58 -6.87 -8.37
C SER A 108 -4.19 -6.50 -6.94
N TYR A 109 -4.87 -7.09 -5.96
CA TYR A 109 -4.56 -6.96 -4.52
C TYR A 109 -3.10 -7.34 -4.18
N HIS A 110 -2.46 -8.14 -5.03
CA HIS A 110 -1.08 -8.60 -4.85
C HIS A 110 -0.04 -7.64 -5.43
N ASP A 111 -0.45 -6.63 -6.19
CA ASP A 111 0.44 -5.69 -6.89
C ASP A 111 0.58 -4.36 -6.12
N SER A 112 0.64 -4.42 -4.79
CA SER A 112 0.61 -3.22 -3.93
C SER A 112 1.67 -2.19 -4.32
N LEU A 113 2.91 -2.61 -4.59
CA LEU A 113 3.95 -1.67 -5.02
C LEU A 113 3.67 -1.07 -6.40
N LYS A 114 3.28 -1.88 -7.38
CA LYS A 114 2.95 -1.37 -8.73
C LYS A 114 1.81 -0.37 -8.68
N ILE A 115 0.81 -0.59 -7.82
CA ILE A 115 -0.28 0.35 -7.58
C ILE A 115 0.26 1.68 -7.04
N MET A 116 1.15 1.64 -6.05
CA MET A 116 1.77 2.86 -5.50
C MET A 116 2.66 3.56 -6.52
N ILE A 117 3.39 2.81 -7.34
CA ILE A 117 4.19 3.34 -8.46
C ILE A 117 3.30 4.06 -9.46
N GLN A 118 2.17 3.45 -9.86
CA GLN A 118 1.22 4.07 -10.78
C GLN A 118 0.61 5.35 -10.19
N ALA A 119 0.31 5.35 -8.89
CA ALA A 119 -0.16 6.53 -8.19
C ALA A 119 0.91 7.64 -8.22
N GLN A 120 2.17 7.33 -7.92
CA GLN A 120 3.26 8.30 -7.93
C GLN A 120 3.52 8.86 -9.33
N LYS A 121 3.58 7.99 -10.36
CA LYS A 121 3.75 8.42 -11.76
C LYS A 121 2.61 9.32 -12.22
N LEU A 122 1.37 8.95 -11.89
CA LEU A 122 0.20 9.78 -12.20
C LEU A 122 0.31 11.13 -11.48
N GLN A 123 0.73 11.13 -10.21
CA GLN A 123 0.88 12.33 -9.41
C GLN A 123 1.90 13.28 -10.04
N GLN A 124 3.09 12.78 -10.40
CA GLN A 124 4.12 13.55 -11.10
C GLN A 124 3.59 14.13 -12.42
N SER A 125 2.88 13.34 -13.22
CA SER A 125 2.28 13.85 -14.47
C SER A 125 1.20 14.92 -14.25
N PHE A 126 0.49 14.87 -13.12
CA PHE A 126 -0.52 15.86 -12.74
C PHE A 126 0.10 17.19 -12.33
N TYR A 127 1.30 17.17 -11.74
CA TYR A 127 2.06 18.36 -11.34
C TYR A 127 3.12 18.80 -12.37
N ALA A 128 3.36 18.01 -13.42
CA ALA A 128 4.29 18.33 -14.51
C ALA A 128 3.71 19.26 -15.59
N PHE A 129 2.47 19.75 -15.42
CA PHE A 129 1.99 20.86 -16.24
C PHE A 129 2.70 22.14 -15.77
N PRO A 130 3.51 22.81 -16.62
CA PRO A 130 4.17 24.03 -16.24
C PRO A 130 3.09 25.05 -15.90
N LEU A 131 3.06 25.48 -14.65
CA LEU A 131 2.59 26.81 -14.33
C LEU A 131 3.51 27.77 -15.08
N THR A 132 3.14 28.18 -16.30
CA THR A 132 3.50 29.52 -16.77
C THR A 132 2.79 30.51 -15.85
N VAL A 133 3.35 30.69 -14.66
CA VAL A 133 3.00 31.78 -13.77
C VAL A 133 4.20 32.70 -13.83
N GLU A 134 4.01 33.79 -14.55
CA GLU A 134 4.84 34.97 -14.49
C GLU A 134 5.17 35.27 -13.02
N ALA A 135 6.46 35.46 -12.73
CA ALA A 135 6.93 35.76 -11.39
C ALA A 135 6.18 36.95 -10.80
N PRO A 136 5.47 36.81 -9.66
CA PRO A 136 4.96 37.96 -8.94
C PRO A 136 6.10 38.55 -8.11
N SER A 137 6.45 39.78 -8.45
CA SER A 137 7.23 40.71 -7.64
C SER A 137 6.65 40.87 -6.22
N HIS A 138 7.55 40.88 -5.23
CA HIS A 138 7.44 41.47 -3.88
C HIS A 138 6.04 41.65 -3.25
N SER A 139 5.77 40.90 -2.18
CA SER A 139 5.55 41.50 -0.85
C SER A 139 5.40 40.43 0.23
N GLN A 140 5.94 40.76 1.40
CA GLN A 140 6.10 39.95 2.59
C GLN A 140 4.75 39.49 3.17
N GLU A 141 4.71 38.27 3.70
CA GLU A 141 3.90 37.96 4.89
C GLU A 141 4.43 36.71 5.62
N SER A 142 4.32 36.75 6.94
CA SER A 142 5.19 36.18 7.96
C SER A 142 5.06 34.68 8.24
N ILE A 143 6.18 34.09 8.65
CA ILE A 143 6.35 32.74 9.23
C ILE A 143 5.56 32.63 10.54
N SER A 144 4.68 31.61 10.65
CA SER A 144 4.12 31.18 11.94
C SER A 144 4.73 29.84 12.34
N ILE A 145 5.51 29.89 13.43
CA ILE A 145 6.10 28.75 14.13
C ILE A 145 4.97 28.08 14.92
N TYR A 146 4.74 26.78 14.72
CA TYR A 146 3.83 26.00 15.55
C TYR A 146 4.59 24.92 16.32
N GLU A 147 4.50 24.99 17.65
CA GLU A 147 5.06 24.03 18.61
C GLU A 147 4.28 22.69 18.62
N PRO A 148 4.96 21.56 18.86
CA PRO A 148 4.33 20.25 18.87
C PRO A 148 3.59 20.00 20.20
N THR A 149 2.30 19.68 20.12
CA THR A 149 1.56 19.14 21.27
C THR A 149 1.63 17.62 21.29
N THR A 150 2.06 17.09 22.43
CA THR A 150 2.23 15.69 22.80
C THR A 150 0.90 15.01 23.12
N ALA A 151 0.66 13.83 22.54
CA ALA A 151 0.32 12.57 23.25
C ALA A 151 -0.34 11.54 22.30
N GLU A 152 0.37 10.41 22.15
CA GLU A 152 -0.12 9.03 22.06
C GLU A 152 -1.04 8.60 20.90
N GLU A 153 -0.47 7.82 19.97
CA GLU A 153 -0.79 6.39 19.86
C GLU A 153 0.38 5.66 19.18
N GLN A 154 1.14 4.89 19.96
CA GLN A 154 2.14 3.95 19.46
C GLN A 154 1.43 2.84 18.66
N SER A 155 1.35 2.98 17.33
CA SER A 155 1.04 1.86 16.46
C SER A 155 2.34 1.18 16.06
N ASP A 156 2.62 0.03 16.64
CA ASP A 156 3.68 -0.87 16.22
C ASP A 156 3.42 -1.32 14.77
N GLN A 157 4.32 -0.89 13.88
CA GLN A 157 4.12 -0.77 12.44
C GLN A 157 5.25 -1.54 11.71
N SER A 158 5.45 -2.79 12.14
CA SER A 158 6.67 -3.61 11.93
C SER A 158 6.60 -4.68 10.81
N TYR A 159 5.66 -4.60 9.84
CA TYR A 159 5.38 -5.72 8.91
C TYR A 159 5.49 -5.43 7.41
N TYR A 160 6.45 -4.63 6.96
CA TYR A 160 6.62 -4.31 5.53
C TYR A 160 7.95 -4.76 4.91
N HIS A 161 8.74 -5.57 5.62
CA HIS A 161 10.17 -5.60 5.40
C HIS A 161 10.67 -6.42 4.17
N PRO A 162 10.30 -7.69 3.95
CA PRO A 162 11.03 -8.52 2.98
C PRO A 162 10.51 -8.47 1.54
N PHE A 163 9.21 -8.25 1.36
CA PHE A 163 8.58 -8.32 0.04
C PHE A 163 8.86 -7.08 -0.81
N ILE A 164 8.95 -5.90 -0.18
CA ILE A 164 9.18 -4.64 -0.87
C ILE A 164 10.55 -4.63 -1.55
N LEU A 165 11.59 -5.12 -0.87
CA LEU A 165 12.95 -5.13 -1.40
C LEU A 165 13.11 -6.07 -2.58
N SER A 166 12.48 -7.24 -2.55
CA SER A 166 12.52 -8.18 -3.67
C SER A 166 11.80 -7.63 -4.90
N GLU A 167 10.63 -7.01 -4.73
CA GLU A 167 9.90 -6.39 -5.85
C GLU A 167 10.61 -5.14 -6.38
N LEU A 168 11.19 -4.30 -5.51
CA LEU A 168 12.05 -3.20 -5.91
C LEU A 168 13.25 -3.73 -6.70
N HIS A 169 13.94 -4.74 -6.18
CA HIS A 169 15.07 -5.37 -6.86
C HIS A 169 14.68 -5.93 -8.23
N GLU A 170 13.56 -6.62 -8.36
CA GLU A 170 13.06 -7.16 -9.64
C GLU A 170 12.68 -6.06 -10.63
N LEU A 171 11.99 -5.01 -10.17
CA LEU A 171 11.65 -3.82 -10.96
C LEU A 171 12.90 -3.13 -11.51
N PHE A 172 13.93 -2.92 -10.67
CA PHE A 172 15.18 -2.30 -11.08
C PHE A 172 16.10 -3.23 -11.87
N THR A 173 15.90 -4.55 -11.77
CA THR A 173 16.68 -5.50 -12.56
C THR A 173 16.38 -5.39 -14.04
N HIS A 174 15.14 -5.04 -14.41
CA HIS A 174 14.64 -5.05 -15.78
C HIS A 174 14.30 -3.67 -16.37
N SER A 175 14.46 -2.57 -15.62
CA SER A 175 14.11 -1.23 -16.09
C SER A 175 15.09 -0.66 -17.14
N GLN A 176 14.54 0.05 -18.11
CA GLN A 176 15.26 0.74 -19.19
C GLN A 176 15.27 2.28 -19.00
N ASN A 177 14.68 2.81 -17.92
CA ASN A 177 14.55 4.26 -17.69
C ASN A 177 15.08 4.67 -16.30
N PRO A 178 16.37 5.03 -16.21
CA PRO A 178 17.06 5.26 -14.93
C PRO A 178 16.49 6.42 -14.12
N GLU A 179 16.13 7.54 -14.75
CA GLU A 179 15.63 8.75 -14.07
C GLU A 179 14.29 8.53 -13.35
N LEU A 180 13.42 7.73 -13.97
CA LEU A 180 12.14 7.33 -13.38
C LEU A 180 12.37 6.39 -12.18
N ASP A 181 13.37 5.52 -12.28
CA ASP A 181 13.76 4.60 -11.21
C ASP A 181 14.28 5.37 -9.99
N TYR A 182 15.10 6.42 -10.19
CA TYR A 182 15.57 7.30 -9.10
C TYR A 182 14.42 7.93 -8.32
N SER A 183 13.48 8.53 -9.04
CA SER A 183 12.35 9.23 -8.43
C SER A 183 11.44 8.28 -7.66
N LEU A 184 11.30 7.04 -8.13
CA LEU A 184 10.54 6.01 -7.43
C LEU A 184 11.30 5.53 -6.18
N ILE A 185 12.59 5.26 -6.29
CA ILE A 185 13.42 4.83 -5.14
C ILE A 185 13.37 5.86 -4.01
N ILE A 186 13.57 7.15 -4.32
CA ILE A 186 13.47 8.24 -3.33
C ILE A 186 12.08 8.27 -2.70
N ALA A 187 11.01 8.14 -3.51
CA ALA A 187 9.65 8.12 -3.00
C ALA A 187 9.33 6.91 -2.10
N PHE A 188 9.98 5.76 -2.34
CA PHE A 188 9.77 4.53 -1.56
C PHE A 188 10.73 4.37 -0.38
N LEU A 189 11.86 5.09 -0.32
CA LEU A 189 12.83 4.96 0.76
C LEU A 189 12.26 5.26 2.16
N PRO A 190 11.48 6.34 2.34
CA PRO A 190 10.83 6.61 3.62
C PRO A 190 9.87 5.47 4.05
N LEU A 191 9.37 4.67 3.10
CA LEU A 191 8.45 3.56 3.36
C LEU A 191 9.17 2.26 3.73
N LEU A 192 10.49 2.16 3.52
CA LEU A 192 11.27 0.96 3.80
C LEU A 192 11.55 0.73 5.29
N LYS A 193 11.42 1.76 6.14
CA LYS A 193 11.78 1.71 7.58
C LYS A 193 13.16 1.07 7.76
N VAL A 194 14.17 1.79 7.27
CA VAL A 194 15.55 1.31 7.12
C VAL A 194 16.12 0.76 8.44
N ASP A 195 15.70 1.36 9.56
CA ASP A 195 16.01 0.96 10.93
C ASP A 195 15.55 -0.46 11.30
N GLN A 196 14.56 -1.02 10.60
CA GLN A 196 13.94 -2.32 10.88
C GLN A 196 14.40 -3.44 9.94
N LEU A 197 15.33 -3.17 9.02
CA LEU A 197 15.86 -4.13 8.05
C LEU A 197 16.70 -5.22 8.73
N THR A 198 16.51 -6.48 8.35
CA THR A 198 17.47 -7.56 8.63
C THR A 198 18.73 -7.44 7.77
N GLU A 199 19.84 -8.04 8.17
CA GLU A 199 21.10 -7.97 7.40
C GLU A 199 20.98 -8.41 5.93
N PRO A 200 20.30 -9.54 5.58
CA PRO A 200 20.08 -9.90 4.19
C PRO A 200 19.29 -8.85 3.39
N GLN A 201 18.38 -8.12 4.05
CA GLN A 201 17.58 -7.08 3.44
C GLN A 201 18.38 -5.80 3.22
N LYS A 202 19.28 -5.47 4.15
CA LYS A 202 20.27 -4.39 3.97
C LYS A 202 21.18 -4.70 2.78
N GLU A 203 21.56 -5.97 2.57
CA GLU A 203 22.36 -6.37 1.39
C GLU A 203 21.61 -6.16 0.07
N VAL A 204 20.32 -6.48 0.00
CA VAL A 204 19.49 -6.21 -1.19
C VAL A 204 19.36 -4.71 -1.43
N LEU A 205 19.13 -3.93 -0.38
CA LEU A 205 19.08 -2.47 -0.46
C LEU A 205 20.43 -1.89 -0.92
N LEU A 206 21.56 -2.40 -0.40
CA LEU A 206 22.92 -2.07 -0.85
C LEU A 206 23.16 -2.45 -2.32
N ALA A 207 22.61 -3.57 -2.80
CA ALA A 207 22.72 -3.97 -4.20
C ALA A 207 21.94 -3.01 -5.11
N ILE A 208 20.76 -2.56 -4.69
CA ILE A 208 19.99 -1.50 -5.36
C ILE A 208 20.82 -0.20 -5.37
N PHE A 209 21.41 0.21 -4.25
CA PHE A 209 22.27 1.40 -4.17
C PHE A 209 23.53 1.33 -5.05
N LYS A 210 24.23 0.20 -5.08
CA LYS A 210 25.43 0.04 -5.93
C LYS A 210 25.08 0.17 -7.41
N ARG A 211 23.90 -0.31 -7.81
CA ARG A 211 23.40 -0.16 -9.16
C ARG A 211 22.94 1.27 -9.44
N MET A 212 22.46 2.00 -8.44
CA MET A 212 22.20 3.44 -8.56
C MET A 212 23.50 4.23 -8.77
N ASN A 213 24.55 3.95 -7.99
CA ASN A 213 25.86 4.61 -8.13
C ASN A 213 26.50 4.43 -9.53
N SER A 214 26.05 3.47 -10.34
CA SER A 214 26.55 3.29 -11.71
C SER A 214 25.86 4.20 -12.74
N PHE A 215 24.73 4.84 -12.41
CA PHE A 215 24.18 5.90 -13.26
C PHE A 215 24.72 7.26 -12.81
N LYS A 216 25.20 8.04 -13.78
CA LYS A 216 26.19 9.11 -13.61
C LYS A 216 25.70 10.40 -12.94
N ASP A 217 24.49 10.47 -12.40
CA ASP A 217 23.96 11.73 -11.86
C ASP A 217 24.28 11.88 -10.36
N GLN A 218 25.38 12.58 -10.07
CA GLN A 218 25.91 12.77 -8.72
C GLN A 218 25.03 13.68 -7.84
N THR A 219 24.14 14.48 -8.42
CA THR A 219 23.35 15.48 -7.69
C THR A 219 22.23 14.82 -6.90
N LEU A 220 21.43 13.99 -7.58
CA LEU A 220 20.36 13.17 -6.98
C LEU A 220 20.92 12.16 -5.98
N LEU A 221 22.12 11.64 -6.25
CA LEU A 221 22.83 10.73 -5.36
C LEU A 221 23.15 11.40 -4.01
N ASN A 222 23.61 12.66 -4.04
CA ASN A 222 23.99 13.39 -2.85
C ASN A 222 22.77 13.76 -1.98
N GLU A 223 21.67 14.24 -2.59
CA GLU A 223 20.42 14.51 -1.85
C GLU A 223 19.89 13.24 -1.18
N PHE A 224 20.01 12.11 -1.86
CA PHE A 224 19.60 10.81 -1.37
C PHE A 224 20.47 10.22 -0.26
N PHE A 225 21.80 10.36 -0.36
CA PHE A 225 22.72 9.95 0.69
C PHE A 225 22.53 10.78 1.97
N VAL A 226 22.16 12.05 1.84
CA VAL A 226 21.79 12.90 2.98
C VAL A 226 20.54 12.33 3.67
N GLU A 227 19.46 12.02 2.95
CA GLU A 227 18.26 11.42 3.56
C GLU A 227 18.52 10.04 4.19
N LEU A 228 19.38 9.22 3.57
CA LEU A 228 19.79 7.92 4.12
C LEU A 228 20.62 8.02 5.40
N GLN A 229 21.49 9.02 5.52
CA GLN A 229 22.24 9.28 6.74
C GLN A 229 21.35 9.65 7.93
N TYR A 230 20.14 10.15 7.68
CA TYR A 230 19.14 10.40 8.72
C TYR A 230 18.29 9.16 9.06
N LEU A 231 18.34 8.11 8.23
CA LEU A 231 17.55 6.87 8.37
C LEU A 231 18.33 5.67 8.92
N LEU A 232 19.67 5.77 8.99
CA LEU A 232 20.61 4.77 9.57
C LEU A 232 21.14 5.26 10.93
#